data_AF-A0AAU1XGY7-F1
#
_entry.id   AF-A0AAU1XGY7-F1
#
_cell.length_a   1.000
_cell.length_b   1.000
_cell.length_c   1.000
_cell.angle_alpha   90.00
_cell.angle_beta   90.00
_cell.angle_gamma   90.00
#
_symmetry.space_group_name_H-M   'P 1'
#
loop_
_entity.id
_entity.type
_entity.pdbx_description
1 polymer ?
#
loop_
_entity_poly.entity_id
_entity_poly.type
_entity_poly.pdbx_seq_one_letter_code
_entity_poly.pdbx_strand_id
1 'polypeptide(L)'
;MPLFNAGGKWELYQTNATVHVNLRQDAGGTLFGTVASGSTVGTLREGWVDGNKIYFLVDWSHGPVGRYDGTRGADGRLSGTTFDMTNPSSHANWSTLRQF
;
A
#
# COMPACT_ATOMS: atom_id res chain seq x y z
N MET A 1 -4.59 -16.61 -5.43
CA MET A 1 -3.15 -16.87 -5.23
C MET A 1 -2.36 -15.68 -5.75
N PRO A 2 -1.28 -15.25 -5.09
CA PRO A 2 -0.52 -14.07 -5.52
C PRO A 2 0.24 -14.33 -6.83
N LEU A 3 0.21 -13.38 -7.77
CA LEU A 3 1.00 -13.43 -9.01
C LEU A 3 2.31 -12.62 -8.93
N PHE A 4 2.57 -11.99 -7.79
CA PHE A 4 3.80 -11.25 -7.52
C PHE A 4 4.10 -11.21 -6.01
N ASN A 5 5.33 -10.86 -5.67
CA ASN A 5 5.79 -10.72 -4.29
C ASN A 5 6.06 -9.24 -3.96
N ALA A 6 5.28 -8.68 -3.05
CA ALA A 6 5.38 -7.31 -2.55
C ALA A 6 6.29 -7.13 -1.35
N GLY A 7 6.98 -8.16 -0.91
CA GLY A 7 8.02 -8.05 0.12
C GLY A 7 9.11 -7.05 -0.25
N GLY A 8 9.57 -6.29 0.75
CA GLY A 8 10.64 -5.31 0.64
C GLY A 8 10.17 -3.88 0.86
N LYS A 9 11.07 -2.94 0.58
CA LYS A 9 10.83 -1.51 0.71
C LYS A 9 10.29 -0.95 -0.60
N TRP A 10 9.24 -0.13 -0.52
CA TRP A 10 8.61 0.52 -1.66
C TRP A 10 8.29 1.98 -1.35
N GLU A 11 8.22 2.76 -2.41
CA GLU A 11 7.74 4.14 -2.41
C GLU A 11 6.46 4.21 -3.22
N LEU A 12 5.41 4.72 -2.59
CA LEU A 12 4.12 4.99 -3.21
C LEU A 12 4.05 6.50 -3.44
N TYR A 13 4.16 6.89 -4.70
CA TYR A 13 4.04 8.28 -5.13
C TYR A 13 2.57 8.63 -5.23
N GLN A 14 2.03 9.28 -4.20
CA GLN A 14 0.65 9.74 -4.17
C GLN A 14 0.54 11.12 -4.83
N THR A 15 -0.66 11.50 -5.26
CA THR A 15 -0.92 12.83 -5.83
C THR A 15 -0.65 13.98 -4.85
N ASN A 16 -0.60 13.72 -3.55
CA ASN A 16 -0.42 14.72 -2.48
C ASN A 16 0.70 14.38 -1.48
N ALA A 17 1.38 13.24 -1.60
CA ALA A 17 2.39 12.77 -0.65
C ALA A 17 3.30 11.68 -1.25
N THR A 18 4.37 11.33 -0.54
CA THR A 18 5.13 10.10 -0.81
C THR A 18 5.07 9.22 0.44
N VAL A 19 4.62 7.98 0.26
CA VAL A 19 4.49 7.01 1.34
C VAL A 19 5.53 5.92 1.17
N HIS A 20 6.33 5.69 2.21
CA HIS A 20 7.30 4.61 2.28
C HIS A 20 6.68 3.42 3.00
N VAL A 21 6.70 2.24 2.37
CA VAL A 21 6.24 1.00 2.98
C VAL A 21 7.38 0.00 3.07
N ASN A 22 7.43 -0.76 4.16
CA ASN A 22 8.33 -1.89 4.32
C ASN A 22 7.49 -3.13 4.60
N LEU A 23 7.36 -3.99 3.60
CA LEU A 23 6.42 -5.11 3.60
C LEU A 23 7.12 -6.46 3.72
N ARG A 24 6.44 -7.39 4.37
CA ARG A 24 6.69 -8.83 4.30
C ARG A 24 5.44 -9.48 3.73
N GLN A 25 5.62 -10.41 2.80
CA GLN A 25 4.55 -11.23 2.24
C GLN A 25 4.80 -12.70 2.59
N ASP A 26 3.76 -13.41 3.03
CA ASP A 26 3.81 -14.86 3.22
C ASP A 26 3.43 -15.63 1.94
N ALA A 27 3.46 -16.96 2.00
CA ALA A 27 3.14 -17.82 0.86
C ALA A 27 1.65 -17.72 0.42
N GLY A 28 0.76 -17.32 1.33
CA GLY A 28 -0.67 -17.10 1.04
C GLY A 28 -0.96 -15.76 0.38
N GLY A 29 0.01 -14.84 0.39
CA GLY A 29 -0.14 -13.48 -0.10
C GLY A 29 -0.49 -12.48 0.99
N THR A 30 -0.59 -12.88 2.25
CA THR A 30 -0.87 -11.96 3.37
C THR A 30 0.31 -11.02 3.59
N LEU A 31 0.00 -9.75 3.83
CA LEU A 31 0.97 -8.67 4.00
C LEU A 31 1.06 -8.23 5.46
N PHE A 32 2.30 -7.98 5.89
CA PHE A 32 2.66 -7.41 7.18
C PHE A 32 3.67 -6.29 6.95
N GLY A 33 3.70 -5.27 7.80
CA GLY A 33 4.71 -4.24 7.62
C GLY A 33 4.47 -2.93 8.36
N THR A 34 5.36 -1.99 8.07
CA THR A 34 5.34 -0.63 8.59
C THR A 34 5.24 0.37 7.45
N VAL A 35 4.69 1.53 7.75
CA VAL A 35 4.42 2.61 6.79
C VAL A 35 4.91 3.93 7.38
N ALA A 36 5.40 4.82 6.53
CA ALA A 36 5.75 6.18 6.91
C ALA A 36 5.41 7.19 5.82
N SER A 37 4.99 8.39 6.22
CA SER A 37 4.76 9.55 5.35
C SER A 37 5.19 10.81 6.10
N GLY A 38 6.25 11.47 5.64
CA GLY A 38 6.89 12.55 6.41
C GLY A 38 7.32 12.08 7.81
N SER A 39 6.85 12.77 8.85
CA SER A 39 7.08 12.40 10.26
C SER A 39 6.05 11.43 10.84
N THR A 40 5.02 11.07 10.08
CA THR A 40 3.94 10.17 10.53
C THR A 40 4.29 8.73 10.19
N VAL A 41 4.08 7.84 11.15
CA VAL A 41 4.31 6.40 11.00
C VAL A 41 3.00 5.63 11.11
N GLY A 42 2.98 4.39 10.63
CA GLY A 42 1.83 3.51 10.74
C GLY A 42 2.24 2.05 10.63
N THR A 43 1.29 1.17 10.92
CA THR A 43 1.45 -0.28 10.81
C THR A 43 0.37 -0.84 9.90
N LEU A 44 0.70 -1.88 9.13
CA LEU A 44 -0.32 -2.63 8.40
C LEU A 44 -1.24 -3.32 9.41
N ARG A 45 -2.52 -2.96 9.40
CA ARG A 45 -3.58 -3.64 10.14
C ARG A 45 -3.88 -4.99 9.49
N GLU A 46 -4.01 -4.98 8.17
CA GLU A 46 -4.25 -6.14 7.32
C GLU A 46 -3.80 -5.83 5.90
N GLY A 47 -3.58 -6.87 5.09
CA GLY A 47 -3.33 -6.71 3.67
C GLY A 47 -3.11 -8.04 2.97
N TRP A 48 -3.30 -8.02 1.65
CA TRP A 48 -3.10 -9.19 0.81
C TRP A 48 -2.66 -8.83 -0.61
N VAL A 49 -2.06 -9.81 -1.28
CA VAL A 49 -1.92 -9.88 -2.73
C VAL A 49 -2.75 -11.04 -3.25
N ASP A 50 -3.66 -10.76 -4.17
CA ASP A 50 -4.43 -11.79 -4.87
C ASP A 50 -4.49 -11.52 -6.37
N GLY A 51 -3.99 -12.47 -7.17
CA GLY A 51 -3.76 -12.24 -8.58
C GLY A 51 -2.77 -11.08 -8.80
N ASN A 52 -3.20 -10.11 -9.60
CA ASN A 52 -2.50 -8.84 -9.82
C ASN A 52 -2.96 -7.73 -8.86
N LYS A 53 -3.85 -8.01 -7.91
CA LYS A 53 -4.39 -7.00 -6.99
C LYS A 53 -3.57 -6.98 -5.71
N ILE A 54 -3.42 -5.79 -5.14
CA ILE A 54 -2.89 -5.57 -3.79
C ILE A 54 -3.88 -4.73 -3.01
N TYR A 55 -4.01 -5.05 -1.73
CA TYR A 55 -4.81 -4.30 -0.78
C TYR A 55 -4.11 -4.29 0.56
N PHE A 56 -4.22 -3.18 1.30
CA PHE A 56 -3.85 -3.13 2.70
C PHE A 56 -4.53 -1.97 3.42
N LEU A 57 -4.72 -2.16 4.73
CA LEU A 57 -5.11 -1.11 5.66
C LEU A 57 -3.92 -0.69 6.51
N VAL A 58 -3.81 0.61 6.72
CA VAL A 58 -2.77 1.22 7.56
C VAL A 58 -3.44 1.90 8.74
N ASP A 59 -3.10 1.46 9.94
CA ASP A 59 -3.38 2.20 11.17
C ASP A 59 -2.28 3.26 11.32
N TRP A 60 -2.60 4.53 11.04
CA TRP A 60 -1.65 5.64 11.18
C TRP A 60 -1.57 6.11 12.63
N SER A 61 -0.36 6.49 13.07
CA SER A 61 -0.10 6.89 14.47
C SER A 61 -0.92 8.09 14.95
N HIS A 62 -1.39 8.94 14.05
CA HIS A 62 -2.25 10.09 14.33
C HIS A 62 -3.76 9.80 14.29
N GLY A 63 -4.19 8.55 14.09
CA GLY A 63 -5.60 8.13 14.23
C GLY A 63 -6.27 7.55 12.98
N PRO A 64 -6.24 8.22 11.82
CA PRO A 64 -6.87 7.74 10.59
C PRO A 64 -6.46 6.32 10.18
N VAL A 65 -7.41 5.58 9.60
CA VAL A 65 -7.16 4.30 8.94
C VAL A 65 -7.13 4.54 7.44
N GLY A 66 -5.97 4.35 6.81
CA GLY A 66 -5.81 4.49 5.37
C GLY A 66 -6.07 3.17 4.66
N ARG A 67 -6.99 3.14 3.71
CA ARG A 67 -7.21 2.00 2.82
C ARG A 67 -6.49 2.22 1.49
N TYR A 68 -5.73 1.23 1.07
CA TYR A 68 -4.99 1.22 -0.18
C TYR A 68 -5.47 0.08 -1.07
N ASP A 69 -5.92 0.40 -2.27
CA ASP A 69 -6.30 -0.56 -3.31
C ASP A 69 -5.41 -0.33 -4.53
N GLY A 70 -4.80 -1.39 -5.06
CA GLY A 70 -3.91 -1.29 -6.22
C GLY A 70 -3.93 -2.51 -7.13
N THR A 71 -3.38 -2.33 -8.33
CA THR A 71 -3.21 -3.39 -9.33
C THR A 71 -1.84 -3.30 -9.98
N ARG A 72 -1.21 -4.46 -10.22
CA ARG A 72 0.00 -4.60 -11.00
C ARG A 72 -0.32 -4.57 -12.48
N GLY A 73 0.18 -3.56 -13.18
CA GLY A 73 0.07 -3.42 -14.62
C GLY A 73 0.93 -4.42 -15.39
N ALA A 74 0.72 -4.50 -16.70
CA ALA A 74 1.56 -5.29 -17.60
C ALA A 74 3.01 -4.75 -17.68
N ASP A 75 3.21 -3.49 -17.32
CA ASP A 75 4.51 -2.84 -17.16
C ASP A 75 5.23 -3.25 -15.86
N GLY A 76 4.62 -4.13 -15.06
CA GLY A 76 5.16 -4.64 -13.81
C GLY A 76 5.13 -3.64 -12.66
N ARG A 77 4.50 -2.48 -12.80
CA ARG A 77 4.35 -1.46 -11.74
C ARG A 77 3.01 -1.57 -11.04
N LEU A 78 2.93 -1.09 -9.81
CA LEU A 78 1.66 -0.91 -9.11
C LEU A 78 1.11 0.49 -9.33
N SER A 79 -0.20 0.58 -9.46
CA SER A 79 -0.96 1.82 -9.37
C SER A 79 -2.29 1.58 -8.68
N GLY A 80 -2.83 2.60 -8.04
CA GLY A 80 -4.04 2.45 -7.25
C GLY A 80 -4.59 3.74 -6.66
N THR A 81 -5.53 3.57 -5.74
CA THR A 81 -6.14 4.64 -4.95
C THR A 81 -5.93 4.38 -3.47
N THR A 82 -5.92 5.47 -2.70
CA THR A 82 -6.00 5.42 -1.24
C THR A 82 -7.09 6.35 -0.76
N PHE A 83 -7.73 6.02 0.36
CA PHE A 83 -8.63 6.93 1.06
C PHE A 83 -8.56 6.73 2.57
N ASP A 84 -8.84 7.80 3.30
CA ASP A 84 -9.04 7.75 4.75
C ASP A 84 -10.42 7.18 5.06
N MET A 85 -10.48 6.07 5.79
CA MET A 85 -11.74 5.41 6.15
C MET A 85 -12.60 6.24 7.11
N THR A 86 -12.00 7.19 7.83
CA THR A 86 -12.72 8.12 8.73
C THR A 86 -13.18 9.39 8.01
N ASN A 87 -12.55 9.74 6.88
CA ASN A 87 -12.95 10.82 6.00
C ASN A 87 -12.71 10.44 4.52
N PRO A 88 -13.64 9.71 3.88
CA PRO A 88 -13.42 9.18 2.52
C PRO A 88 -13.22 10.24 1.42
N SER A 89 -13.60 11.50 1.69
CA SER A 89 -13.29 12.61 0.79
C SER A 89 -11.77 12.90 0.71
N SER A 90 -11.02 12.52 1.74
CA SER A 90 -9.55 12.52 1.75
C SER A 90 -9.04 11.27 1.02
N HIS A 91 -8.68 11.45 -0.25
CA HIS A 91 -8.21 10.38 -1.13
C HIS A 91 -7.08 10.86 -2.03
N ALA A 92 -6.33 9.91 -2.57
CA ALA A 92 -5.25 10.16 -3.53
C ALA A 92 -5.09 8.98 -4.49
N ASN A 93 -4.61 9.27 -5.70
CA ASN A 93 -4.08 8.24 -6.59
C ASN A 93 -2.61 7.99 -6.24
N TRP A 94 -2.13 6.76 -6.41
CA TRP A 94 -0.74 6.43 -6.14
C TRP A 94 -0.15 5.47 -7.17
N SER A 95 1.18 5.47 -7.29
CA SER A 95 1.92 4.54 -8.16
C SER A 95 3.31 4.21 -7.61
N THR A 96 3.91 3.12 -8.10
CA THR A 96 5.32 2.80 -7.89
C THR A 96 6.14 3.10 -9.14
N LEU A 97 7.39 3.55 -8.97
CA LEU A 97 8.33 3.64 -10.09
C LEU A 97 9.04 2.31 -10.34
N ARG A 98 9.29 1.56 -9.26
CA ARG A 98 9.92 0.23 -9.27
C ARG A 98 8.92 -0.84 -9.76
N GLN A 99 9.47 -1.81 -10.48
CA GLN A 99 8.77 -3.00 -10.98
C GLN A 99 8.96 -4.22 -10.07
N PHE A 100 8.04 -5.18 -10.19
CA PHE A 100 8.06 -6.49 -9.52
C PHE A 100 8.57 -7.58 -10.45
#